data_AF-A0A7X6VDH4-F1
#
_entry.id   AF-A0A7X6VDH4-F1
#
_cell.length_a   1.000
_cell.length_b   1.000
_cell.length_c   1.000
_cell.angle_alpha   90.00
_cell.angle_beta   90.00
_cell.angle_gamma   90.00
#
_symmetry.space_group_name_H-M   'P 1'
#
loop_
_entity.id
_entity.type
_entity.pdbx_description
1 polymer ?
#
loop_
_entity_poly.entity_id
_entity_poly.type
_entity_poly.pdbx_seq_one_letter_code
_entity_poly.pdbx_strand_id
1 'polypeptide(L)'
;MINLEQVMEQINKTRGRFTSATNRIPQVQDKIFDLTKQWTDLVIDGASDEQLHEVHERLLQAEKELELLENLDAEKEIRQTLAKDKKLADMAQSFIEQEETALESMLIEEEKLADAVTDAYTTLIAATNELRTQRAKMVESAGQIQDVKRALDMPIPPAGIYMMDYKMRMKDIPHDKLFNKIRIAAGLQPKY
;
A
#
# COMPACT_ATOMS: atom_id res chain seq x y z
N MET A 1 9.76 -10.82 -17.73
CA MET A 1 9.23 -10.08 -16.57
C MET A 1 8.99 -8.67 -17.04
N ILE A 2 7.74 -8.23 -17.01
CA ILE A 2 7.40 -6.84 -17.33
C ILE A 2 7.53 -6.07 -16.02
N ASN A 3 8.23 -4.95 -16.01
CA ASN A 3 8.33 -4.13 -14.81
C ASN A 3 7.43 -2.89 -14.92
N LEU A 4 7.11 -2.30 -13.77
CA LEU A 4 6.27 -1.11 -13.69
C LEU A 4 6.82 0.05 -14.56
N GLU A 5 8.15 0.19 -14.61
CA GLU A 5 8.82 1.24 -15.39
C GLU A 5 8.49 1.14 -16.88
N GLN A 6 8.47 -0.06 -17.45
CA GLN A 6 8.13 -0.28 -18.87
C GLN A 6 6.68 0.10 -19.20
N VAL A 7 5.73 -0.21 -18.31
CA VAL A 7 4.31 0.17 -18.49
C VAL A 7 4.15 1.69 -18.36
N MET A 8 4.77 2.28 -17.35
CA MET A 8 4.73 3.72 -17.10
C MET A 8 5.41 4.54 -18.19
N GLU A 9 6.50 4.04 -18.79
CA GLU A 9 7.19 4.71 -19.89
C GLU A 9 6.28 4.88 -21.12
N GLN A 10 5.48 3.86 -21.47
CA GLN A 10 4.54 3.94 -22.59
C GLN A 10 3.39 4.91 -22.31
N ILE A 11 2.86 4.90 -21.08
CA ILE A 11 1.83 5.87 -20.65
C ILE A 11 2.38 7.30 -20.75
N ASN A 12 3.60 7.52 -20.27
CA ASN A 12 4.25 8.83 -20.28
C ASN A 12 4.59 9.31 -21.69
N LYS A 13 4.99 8.42 -22.61
CA LYS A 13 5.18 8.77 -24.03
C LYS A 13 3.91 9.31 -24.66
N THR A 14 2.77 8.66 -24.41
CA THR A 14 1.47 9.12 -24.92
C THR A 14 1.10 10.46 -24.31
N ARG A 15 1.23 10.63 -22.99
CA ARG A 15 1.00 11.93 -22.32
C ARG A 15 1.86 13.05 -22.90
N GLY A 16 3.16 12.80 -23.08
CA GLY A 16 4.11 13.79 -23.61
C GLY A 16 3.74 14.31 -25.00
N ARG A 17 3.16 13.46 -25.87
CA ARG A 17 2.68 13.89 -27.20
C ARG A 17 1.55 14.92 -27.12
N PHE A 18 0.60 14.71 -26.22
CA PHE A 18 -0.53 15.62 -26.03
C PHE A 18 -0.13 16.90 -25.28
N THR A 19 0.77 16.81 -24.30
CA THR A 19 1.37 18.01 -23.66
C THR A 19 2.17 18.84 -24.67
N SER A 20 2.89 18.19 -25.60
CA SER A 20 3.57 18.89 -26.69
C SER A 20 2.60 19.58 -27.64
N ALA A 21 1.39 19.05 -27.84
CA ALA A 21 0.38 19.66 -28.70
C ALA A 21 -0.20 20.93 -28.05
N THR A 22 -0.57 20.89 -26.78
CA THR A 22 -1.06 22.08 -26.05
C THR A 22 0.01 23.16 -25.90
N ASN A 23 1.27 22.78 -25.75
CA ASN A 23 2.40 23.74 -25.71
C ASN A 23 2.63 24.48 -27.05
N ARG A 24 2.02 24.03 -28.17
CA ARG A 24 2.10 24.73 -29.46
C ARG A 24 1.07 25.86 -29.59
N ILE A 25 0.05 25.93 -28.73
CA ILE A 25 -0.99 26.97 -28.78
C ILE A 25 -0.39 28.38 -28.81
N PRO A 26 0.54 28.77 -27.90
CA PRO A 26 1.13 30.11 -27.95
C PRO A 26 1.91 30.37 -29.24
N GLN A 27 2.61 29.37 -29.78
CA GLN A 27 3.39 29.52 -31.01
C GLN A 27 2.48 29.74 -32.23
N VAL A 28 1.31 29.09 -32.27
CA VAL A 28 0.32 29.29 -33.32
C VAL A 28 -0.33 30.66 -33.19
N GLN A 29 -0.62 31.12 -31.96
CA GLN A 29 -1.12 32.47 -31.69
C GLN A 29 -0.13 33.55 -32.15
N ASP A 30 1.16 33.41 -31.83
CA ASP A 30 2.22 34.31 -32.29
C ASP A 30 2.30 34.35 -33.83
N LYS A 31 2.22 33.17 -34.47
CA LYS A 31 2.21 33.07 -35.93
C LYS A 31 1.00 33.75 -36.57
N ILE A 32 -0.19 33.64 -35.97
CA ILE A 32 -1.39 34.35 -36.44
C ILE A 32 -1.15 35.85 -36.31
N PHE A 33 -0.62 36.32 -35.17
CA PHE A 33 -0.31 37.73 -34.97
C PHE A 33 0.65 38.28 -36.03
N ASP A 34 1.74 37.56 -36.31
CA ASP A 34 2.72 37.92 -37.33
C ASP A 34 2.12 37.94 -38.74
N LEU A 35 1.29 36.95 -39.09
CA LEU A 35 0.61 36.88 -40.39
C LEU A 35 -0.40 38.01 -40.55
N THR A 36 -1.15 38.36 -39.50
CA THR A 36 -2.08 39.50 -39.51
C THR A 36 -1.34 40.81 -39.71
N LYS A 37 -0.19 40.98 -39.04
CA LYS A 37 0.67 42.15 -39.23
C LYS A 37 1.20 42.22 -40.65
N GLN A 38 1.74 41.12 -41.17
CA GLN A 38 2.22 41.03 -42.55
C GLN A 38 1.11 41.35 -43.57
N TRP A 39 -0.09 40.83 -43.35
CA TRP A 39 -1.24 41.13 -44.20
C TRP A 39 -1.59 42.62 -44.17
N THR A 40 -1.60 43.23 -42.98
CA THR A 40 -1.89 44.66 -42.79
C THR A 40 -0.85 45.55 -43.49
N ASP A 41 0.43 45.22 -43.35
CA ASP A 41 1.53 45.93 -43.99
C ASP A 41 1.39 45.87 -45.53
N LEU A 42 1.08 44.69 -46.10
CA LEU A 42 0.84 44.51 -47.53
C LEU A 42 -0.36 45.33 -48.05
N VAL A 43 -1.43 45.47 -47.25
CA VAL A 43 -2.58 46.31 -47.60
C VAL A 43 -2.19 47.78 -47.64
N ILE A 44 -1.43 48.25 -46.64
CA ILE A 44 -0.96 49.65 -46.56
C ILE A 44 -0.04 49.97 -47.74
N ASP A 45 0.83 49.04 -48.11
CA ASP A 45 1.80 49.19 -49.19
C ASP A 45 1.20 49.02 -50.61
N GLY A 46 -0.09 48.67 -50.71
CA GLY A 46 -0.78 48.50 -52.00
C GLY A 46 -0.31 47.27 -52.78
N ALA A 47 -0.01 46.17 -52.10
CA ALA A 47 0.38 44.89 -52.68
C ALA A 47 -0.70 44.30 -53.61
N SER A 48 -0.31 43.35 -54.46
CA SER A 48 -1.27 42.70 -55.37
C SER A 48 -2.22 41.75 -54.64
N ASP A 49 -3.40 41.52 -55.22
CA ASP A 49 -4.40 40.58 -54.68
C ASP A 49 -3.83 39.17 -54.49
N GLU A 50 -2.90 38.73 -55.35
CA GLU A 50 -2.23 37.43 -55.22
C GLU A 50 -1.38 37.34 -53.94
N GLN A 51 -0.66 38.40 -53.60
CA GLN A 51 0.16 38.46 -52.38
C GLN A 51 -0.71 38.49 -51.12
N LEU A 52 -1.82 39.26 -51.16
CA LEU A 52 -2.79 39.30 -50.07
C LEU A 52 -3.49 37.96 -49.88
N HIS A 53 -3.83 37.28 -50.98
CA HIS A 53 -4.47 35.97 -50.96
C HIS A 53 -3.57 34.89 -50.36
N GLU A 54 -2.27 34.88 -50.70
CA GLU A 54 -1.32 33.90 -50.14
C GLU A 54 -1.18 34.02 -48.62
N VAL A 55 -1.06 35.25 -48.10
CA VAL A 55 -0.96 35.48 -46.65
C VAL A 55 -2.28 35.14 -45.96
N HIS A 56 -3.42 35.46 -46.59
CA HIS A 56 -4.74 35.11 -46.07
C HIS A 56 -4.96 33.60 -45.97
N GLU A 57 -4.56 32.81 -46.98
CA GLU A 57 -4.63 31.35 -46.94
C GLU A 57 -3.80 30.76 -45.79
N ARG A 58 -2.60 31.30 -45.56
CA ARG A 58 -1.73 30.89 -44.44
C ARG A 58 -2.33 31.26 -43.08
N LEU A 59 -3.04 32.38 -43.01
CA LEU A 59 -3.72 32.85 -41.81
C LEU A 59 -4.90 31.92 -41.48
N LEU A 60 -5.75 31.60 -42.47
CA LEU A 60 -6.84 30.62 -42.32
C LEU A 60 -6.34 29.24 -41.85
N GLN A 61 -5.21 28.78 -42.39
CA GLN A 61 -4.60 27.51 -41.95
C GLN A 61 -4.16 27.56 -40.49
N ALA A 62 -3.56 28.67 -40.05
CA ALA A 62 -3.10 28.84 -38.68
C ALA A 62 -4.28 29.00 -37.69
N GLU A 63 -5.33 29.73 -38.06
CA GLU A 63 -6.56 29.84 -37.27
C GLU A 63 -7.24 28.48 -37.09
N LYS A 64 -7.32 27.69 -38.16
CA LYS A 64 -7.86 26.33 -38.08
C LYS A 64 -7.01 25.40 -37.23
N GLU A 65 -5.68 25.53 -37.28
CA GLU A 65 -4.77 24.80 -36.38
C GLU A 65 -5.02 25.20 -34.91
N LEU A 66 -5.19 26.51 -34.64
CA LEU A 66 -5.49 27.00 -33.30
C LEU A 66 -6.84 26.49 -32.78
N GLU A 67 -7.89 26.57 -33.60
CA GLU A 67 -9.23 26.09 -33.25
C GLU A 67 -9.22 24.59 -32.90
N LEU A 68 -8.46 23.78 -33.64
CA LEU A 68 -8.30 22.35 -33.34
C LEU A 68 -7.55 22.11 -32.02
N LEU A 69 -6.53 22.91 -31.73
CA LEU A 69 -5.75 22.78 -30.49
C LEU A 69 -6.50 23.28 -29.26
N GLU A 70 -7.28 24.35 -29.38
CA GLU A 70 -8.09 24.92 -28.28
C GLU A 70 -9.27 24.02 -27.91
N ASN A 71 -9.85 23.31 -28.88
CA ASN A 71 -10.93 22.35 -28.67
C ASN A 71 -10.43 20.95 -28.26
N LEU A 72 -9.11 20.74 -28.14
CA LEU A 72 -8.53 19.46 -27.77
C LEU A 72 -8.66 19.21 -26.26
N ASP A 73 -9.58 18.32 -25.87
CA ASP A 73 -9.59 17.73 -24.53
C ASP A 73 -8.48 16.67 -24.43
N ALA A 74 -7.27 17.15 -24.11
CA ALA A 74 -6.07 16.33 -24.04
C ALA A 74 -6.25 15.13 -23.10
N GLU A 75 -6.95 15.28 -21.99
CA GLU A 75 -7.11 14.20 -21.02
C GLU A 75 -8.01 13.09 -21.54
N LYS A 76 -9.13 13.45 -22.17
CA LYS A 76 -10.03 12.50 -22.84
C LYS A 76 -9.33 11.78 -23.99
N GLU A 77 -8.59 12.50 -24.83
CA GLU A 77 -7.86 11.91 -25.96
C GLU A 77 -6.73 10.99 -25.50
N ILE A 78 -5.99 11.35 -24.44
CA ILE A 78 -5.01 10.46 -23.81
C ILE A 78 -5.68 9.17 -23.37
N ARG A 79 -6.80 9.25 -22.63
CA ARG A 79 -7.50 8.04 -22.14
C ARG A 79 -7.97 7.17 -23.30
N GLN A 80 -8.55 7.76 -24.34
CA GLN A 80 -9.01 7.00 -25.50
C GLN A 80 -7.86 6.36 -26.29
N THR A 81 -6.74 7.08 -26.43
CA THR A 81 -5.55 6.57 -27.11
C THR A 81 -4.95 5.40 -26.34
N LEU A 82 -4.77 5.55 -25.03
CA LEU A 82 -4.27 4.48 -24.16
C LEU A 82 -5.20 3.27 -24.15
N ALA A 83 -6.52 3.49 -24.11
CA ALA A 83 -7.51 2.40 -24.12
C ALA A 83 -7.53 1.59 -25.43
N LYS A 84 -7.10 2.18 -26.54
CA LYS A 84 -7.00 1.52 -27.85
C LYS A 84 -5.63 0.87 -28.08
N ASP A 85 -4.64 1.15 -27.23
CA ASP A 85 -3.30 0.56 -27.35
C ASP A 85 -3.31 -0.88 -26.83
N LYS A 86 -3.56 -1.81 -27.76
CA LYS A 86 -3.60 -3.24 -27.48
C LYS A 86 -2.29 -3.75 -26.87
N LYS A 87 -1.14 -3.21 -27.30
CA LYS A 87 0.16 -3.63 -26.78
C LYS A 87 0.33 -3.19 -25.32
N LEU A 88 -0.06 -1.96 -25.00
CA LEU A 88 -0.07 -1.49 -23.62
C LEU A 88 -1.03 -2.30 -22.75
N ALA A 89 -2.23 -2.61 -23.26
CA ALA A 89 -3.20 -3.44 -22.56
C ALA A 89 -2.64 -4.83 -22.26
N ASP A 90 -2.05 -5.51 -23.24
CA ASP A 90 -1.45 -6.84 -23.07
C ASP A 90 -0.28 -6.80 -22.05
N MET A 91 0.57 -5.76 -22.10
CA MET A 91 1.67 -5.60 -21.15
C MET A 91 1.15 -5.33 -19.72
N ALA A 92 0.14 -4.47 -19.57
CA ALA A 92 -0.44 -4.16 -18.28
C ALA A 92 -1.10 -5.40 -17.67
N GLN A 93 -1.84 -6.17 -18.47
CA GLN A 93 -2.47 -7.42 -18.04
C GLN A 93 -1.42 -8.43 -17.58
N SER A 94 -0.36 -8.63 -18.37
CA SER A 94 0.74 -9.53 -18.01
C SER A 94 1.50 -9.10 -16.74
N PHE A 95 1.61 -7.79 -16.48
CA PHE A 95 2.20 -7.28 -15.24
C PHE A 95 1.27 -7.55 -14.05
N ILE A 96 -0.03 -7.26 -14.19
CA ILE A 96 -1.04 -7.51 -13.15
C ILE A 96 -1.04 -9.00 -12.75
N GLU A 97 -1.07 -9.91 -13.73
CA GLU A 97 -1.06 -11.36 -13.47
C GLU A 97 0.22 -11.81 -12.74
N GLN A 98 1.38 -11.21 -13.05
CA GLN A 98 2.64 -11.49 -12.35
C GLN A 98 2.58 -11.06 -10.88
N GLU A 99 2.06 -9.86 -10.61
CA GLU A 99 1.93 -9.34 -9.24
C GLU A 99 0.86 -10.08 -8.43
N GLU A 100 -0.27 -10.43 -9.05
CA GLU A 100 -1.32 -11.24 -8.43
C GLU A 100 -0.79 -12.62 -8.02
N THR A 101 -0.05 -13.29 -8.91
CA THR A 101 0.57 -14.59 -8.61
C THR A 101 1.58 -14.47 -7.46
N ALA A 102 2.37 -13.38 -7.42
CA ALA A 102 3.30 -13.13 -6.34
C ALA A 102 2.58 -12.90 -5.01
N LEU A 103 1.49 -12.13 -5.00
CA LEU A 103 0.66 -11.88 -3.83
C LEU A 103 0.00 -13.17 -3.32
N GLU A 104 -0.52 -14.02 -4.19
CA GLU A 104 -1.07 -15.33 -3.80
C GLU A 104 0.00 -16.20 -3.11
N SER A 105 1.23 -16.22 -3.63
CA SER A 105 2.34 -16.94 -2.99
C SER A 105 2.67 -16.37 -1.61
N MET A 106 2.67 -15.04 -1.45
CA MET A 106 2.91 -14.40 -0.16
C MET A 106 1.80 -14.72 0.85
N LEU A 107 0.54 -14.77 0.40
CA LEU A 107 -0.61 -15.10 1.24
C LEU A 107 -0.54 -16.54 1.76
N ILE A 108 -0.13 -17.50 0.92
CA ILE A 108 0.11 -18.89 1.34
C ILE A 108 1.24 -18.97 2.38
N GLU A 109 2.28 -18.15 2.24
CA GLU A 109 3.37 -18.10 3.22
C GLU A 109 2.92 -17.46 4.54
N GLU A 110 2.13 -16.39 4.48
CA GLU A 110 1.53 -15.75 5.66
C GLU A 110 0.64 -16.73 6.43
N GLU A 111 -0.20 -17.50 5.74
CA GLU A 111 -1.08 -18.50 6.37
C GLU A 111 -0.27 -19.54 7.15
N LYS A 112 0.83 -20.06 6.58
CA LYS A 112 1.73 -20.99 7.27
C LYS A 112 2.37 -20.37 8.51
N LEU A 113 2.76 -19.09 8.43
CA LEU A 113 3.34 -18.38 9.57
C LEU A 113 2.28 -18.14 10.67
N ALA A 114 1.04 -17.81 10.28
CA ALA A 114 -0.08 -17.63 11.20
C ALA A 114 -0.44 -18.95 11.91
N ASP A 115 -0.44 -20.07 11.20
CA ASP A 115 -0.66 -21.40 11.77
C ASP A 115 0.43 -21.76 12.78
N ALA A 116 1.70 -21.54 12.43
CA ALA A 116 2.83 -21.79 13.33
C ALA A 116 2.74 -20.96 14.62
N VAL A 117 2.29 -19.71 14.53
CA VAL A 117 2.03 -18.84 15.70
C VAL A 117 0.87 -19.40 16.55
N THR A 118 -0.20 -19.86 15.90
CA THR A 118 -1.36 -20.44 16.58
C THR A 118 -1.00 -21.72 17.33
N ASP A 119 -0.19 -22.59 16.74
CA ASP A 119 0.31 -23.82 17.37
C ASP A 119 1.21 -23.52 18.58
N ALA A 120 2.10 -22.53 18.45
CA ALA A 120 2.94 -22.08 19.56
C ALA A 120 2.11 -21.57 20.74
N TYR A 121 1.04 -20.81 20.48
CA TYR A 121 0.14 -20.35 21.54
C TYR A 121 -0.63 -21.50 22.19
N THR A 122 -1.14 -22.43 21.40
CA THR A 122 -1.84 -23.61 21.91
C THR A 122 -0.93 -24.42 22.84
N THR A 123 0.32 -24.61 22.45
CA THR A 123 1.34 -25.32 23.25
C THR A 123 1.64 -24.58 24.57
N LEU A 124 1.80 -23.26 24.52
CA LEU A 124 2.03 -22.43 25.69
C LEU A 124 0.86 -22.50 26.69
N ILE A 125 -0.37 -22.46 26.18
CA ILE A 125 -1.59 -22.56 27.00
C ILE A 125 -1.64 -23.93 27.69
N ALA A 126 -1.37 -25.02 26.95
CA ALA A 126 -1.36 -26.36 27.50
C ALA A 126 -0.31 -26.52 28.63
N ALA A 127 0.92 -26.07 28.40
CA ALA A 127 1.99 -26.11 29.41
C ALA A 127 1.66 -25.27 30.66
N THR A 128 1.00 -24.13 30.46
CA THR A 128 0.54 -23.27 31.57
C THR A 128 -0.53 -23.96 32.41
N ASN A 129 -1.47 -24.66 31.77
CA ASN A 129 -2.51 -25.42 32.48
C ASN A 129 -1.93 -26.60 33.26
N GLU A 130 -0.96 -27.32 32.70
CA GLU A 130 -0.29 -28.43 33.39
C GLU A 130 0.45 -27.93 34.66
N LEU A 131 1.16 -26.81 34.55
CA LEU A 131 1.82 -26.17 35.69
C LEU A 131 0.82 -25.78 36.79
N ARG A 132 -0.35 -25.23 36.42
CA ARG A 132 -1.42 -24.87 37.36
C ARG A 132 -1.94 -26.11 38.09
N THR A 133 -2.21 -27.19 37.37
CA THR A 133 -2.66 -28.46 37.95
C THR A 133 -1.65 -29.02 38.94
N GLN A 134 -0.35 -29.02 38.60
CA GLN A 134 0.69 -29.49 39.51
C GLN A 134 0.80 -28.62 40.76
N ARG A 135 0.65 -27.29 40.64
CA ARG A 135 0.61 -26.37 41.78
C ARG A 135 -0.57 -26.67 42.70
N ALA A 136 -1.76 -26.92 42.15
CA ALA A 136 -2.94 -27.26 42.95
C ALA A 136 -2.73 -28.52 43.79
N LYS A 137 -2.19 -29.60 43.18
CA LYS A 137 -1.83 -30.84 43.88
C LYS A 137 -0.85 -30.59 45.04
N MET A 138 0.17 -29.76 44.79
CA MET A 138 1.14 -29.42 45.84
C MET A 138 0.52 -28.66 47.01
N VAL A 139 -0.40 -27.72 46.74
CA VAL A 139 -1.14 -26.99 47.78
C VAL A 139 -1.98 -27.93 48.62
N GLU A 140 -2.70 -28.84 47.97
CA GLU A 140 -3.54 -29.84 48.65
C GLU A 140 -2.73 -30.74 49.59
N SER A 141 -1.64 -31.35 49.10
CA SER A 141 -0.77 -32.19 49.92
C SER A 141 -0.12 -31.41 51.08
N ALA A 142 0.27 -30.14 50.85
CA ALA A 142 0.80 -29.29 51.91
C ALA A 142 -0.25 -29.00 52.99
N GLY A 143 -1.52 -28.77 52.59
CA GLY A 143 -2.64 -28.62 53.52
C GLY A 143 -2.86 -29.87 54.37
N GLN A 144 -2.87 -31.06 53.75
CA GLN A 144 -3.01 -32.34 54.47
C GLN A 144 -1.90 -32.55 55.51
N ILE A 145 -0.65 -32.21 55.16
CA ILE A 145 0.48 -32.30 56.11
C ILE A 145 0.29 -31.35 57.30
N GLN A 146 -0.23 -30.15 57.07
CA GLN A 146 -0.52 -29.20 58.16
C GLN A 146 -1.63 -29.71 59.08
N ASP A 147 -2.70 -30.29 58.52
CA ASP A 147 -3.80 -30.83 59.30
C ASP A 147 -3.34 -31.94 60.25
N VAL A 148 -2.48 -32.86 59.75
CA VAL A 148 -1.86 -33.90 60.57
C VAL A 148 -0.97 -33.31 61.66
N LYS A 149 -0.11 -32.33 61.33
CA LYS A 149 0.74 -31.68 62.33
C LYS A 149 -0.08 -30.99 63.42
N ARG A 150 -1.19 -30.35 63.05
CA ARG A 150 -2.13 -29.70 63.98
C ARG A 150 -2.78 -30.72 64.91
N ALA A 151 -3.23 -31.85 64.38
CA ALA A 151 -3.87 -32.91 65.17
C ALA A 151 -2.91 -33.57 66.18
N LEU A 152 -1.60 -33.59 65.88
CA LEU A 152 -0.56 -34.18 66.73
C LEU A 152 0.15 -33.17 67.64
N ASP A 153 -0.34 -31.92 67.71
CA ASP A 153 0.25 -30.81 68.46
C ASP A 153 1.75 -30.58 68.15
N MET A 154 2.13 -30.89 66.91
CA MET A 154 3.50 -30.70 66.43
C MET A 154 3.70 -29.24 66.03
N PRO A 155 4.91 -28.67 66.22
CA PRO A 155 5.20 -27.30 65.82
C PRO A 155 4.94 -27.11 64.32
N ILE A 156 3.96 -26.28 64.01
CA ILE A 156 3.69 -25.76 62.67
C ILE A 156 4.52 -24.49 62.55
N PRO A 157 5.45 -24.38 61.58
CA PRO A 157 6.15 -23.13 61.35
C PRO A 157 5.10 -22.00 61.19
N PRO A 158 5.28 -20.80 61.77
CA PRO A 158 4.37 -19.67 61.57
C PRO A 158 4.25 -19.32 60.08
N ALA A 159 5.33 -19.62 59.36
CA ALA A 159 5.47 -19.70 57.93
C ALA A 159 4.95 -21.03 57.35
N GLY A 160 3.82 -21.56 57.82
CA GLY A 160 3.31 -22.91 57.50
C GLY A 160 3.18 -23.18 55.99
N ILE A 161 3.26 -22.13 55.18
CA ILE A 161 3.14 -22.11 53.72
C ILE A 161 4.52 -22.09 53.01
N TYR A 162 5.63 -21.72 53.66
CA TYR A 162 6.77 -21.11 52.95
C TYR A 162 7.97 -22.01 52.61
N MET A 163 7.74 -23.30 52.40
CA MET A 163 8.50 -24.01 51.34
C MET A 163 7.92 -23.68 49.94
N MET A 164 6.68 -23.16 49.88
CA MET A 164 6.05 -22.63 48.66
C MET A 164 6.56 -21.24 48.26
N ASP A 165 6.99 -20.40 49.22
CA ASP A 165 7.62 -19.09 48.92
C ASP A 165 8.94 -19.23 48.15
N TYR A 166 9.65 -20.34 48.37
CA TYR A 166 10.88 -20.69 47.65
C TYR A 166 10.62 -21.08 46.18
N LYS A 167 9.41 -21.58 45.85
CA LYS A 167 8.96 -21.90 44.47
C LYS A 167 8.23 -20.74 43.79
N MET A 168 7.56 -19.87 44.54
CA MET A 168 6.84 -18.69 44.02
C MET A 168 7.76 -17.67 43.34
N ARG A 169 9.06 -17.65 43.65
CA ARG A 169 10.05 -16.71 43.07
C ARG A 169 10.87 -17.27 41.89
N MET A 170 10.79 -18.57 41.56
CA MET A 170 11.70 -19.18 40.56
C MET A 170 11.29 -19.03 39.08
N LYS A 171 10.04 -18.66 38.76
CA LYS A 171 9.58 -18.42 37.37
C LYS A 171 8.51 -17.32 37.36
N ASP A 172 8.88 -16.12 37.78
CA ASP A 172 8.05 -14.93 37.57
C ASP A 172 8.09 -14.56 36.07
N ILE A 173 7.51 -15.44 35.23
CA ILE A 173 7.09 -15.06 33.88
C ILE A 173 5.76 -14.36 34.12
N PRO A 174 5.68 -13.04 33.92
CA PRO A 174 4.43 -12.32 34.10
C PRO A 174 3.52 -12.72 32.95
N HIS A 175 2.85 -13.87 33.07
CA HIS A 175 2.04 -14.46 32.01
C HIS A 175 0.96 -13.49 31.52
N ASP A 176 0.43 -12.64 32.39
CA ASP A 176 -0.51 -11.58 32.00
C ASP A 176 0.16 -10.46 31.17
N LYS A 177 1.41 -10.10 31.50
CA LYS A 177 2.20 -9.19 30.66
C LYS A 177 2.63 -9.85 29.36
N LEU A 178 2.92 -11.15 29.36
CA LEU A 178 3.29 -11.91 28.17
C LEU A 178 2.08 -12.07 27.23
N PHE A 179 0.91 -12.41 27.77
CA PHE A 179 -0.37 -12.48 27.07
C PHE A 179 -0.76 -11.14 26.44
N ASN A 180 -0.60 -10.02 27.17
CA ASN A 180 -0.86 -8.70 26.61
C ASN A 180 0.20 -8.26 25.59
N LYS A 181 1.49 -8.61 25.78
CA LYS A 181 2.53 -8.39 24.75
C LYS A 181 2.24 -9.17 23.47
N ILE A 182 1.76 -10.40 23.61
CA ILE A 182 1.31 -11.27 22.52
C ILE A 182 0.12 -10.66 21.78
N ARG A 183 -0.91 -10.18 22.50
CA ARG A 183 -2.07 -9.51 21.89
C ARG A 183 -1.66 -8.27 21.10
N ILE A 184 -0.78 -7.43 21.67
CA ILE A 184 -0.27 -6.22 21.01
C ILE A 184 0.53 -6.58 19.75
N ALA A 185 1.38 -7.61 19.79
CA ALA A 185 2.14 -8.08 18.63
C ALA A 185 1.23 -8.61 17.50
N ALA A 186 0.06 -9.14 17.84
CA ALA A 186 -0.98 -9.56 16.91
C ALA A 186 -1.98 -8.45 16.52
N GLY A 187 -1.71 -7.18 16.88
CA GLY A 187 -2.58 -6.03 16.54
C GLY A 187 -3.86 -5.92 17.37
N LEU A 188 -4.01 -6.71 18.44
CA LEU A 188 -5.18 -6.73 19.31
C LEU A 188 -4.97 -5.88 20.57
N GLN A 189 -6.01 -5.20 21.05
CA GLN A 189 -5.93 -4.42 22.29
C GLN A 189 -5.69 -5.32 23.52
N PRO A 190 -4.91 -4.87 24.53
CA PRO A 190 -4.67 -5.64 25.75
C PRO A 190 -5.96 -5.90 26.53
N LYS A 191 -6.01 -7.04 27.21
CA LYS A 191 -7.11 -7.42 28.11
C LYS A 191 -6.59 -7.36 29.54
N TYR A 192 -7.16 -6.46 30.33
CA TYR A 192 -6.82 -6.22 31.73
C TYR A 192 -7.71 -7.06 32.65
#